data_AF-A0A349NE13-F1
#
_entry.id   AF-A0A349NE13-F1
#
_cell.length_a   1.000
_cell.length_b   1.000
_cell.length_c   1.000
_cell.angle_alpha   90.00
_cell.angle_beta   90.00
_cell.angle_gamma   90.00
#
_symmetry.space_group_name_H-M   'P 1'
#
loop_
_entity.id
_entity.type
_entity.pdbx_description
1 polymer ?
#
loop_
_entity_poly.entity_id
_entity_poly.type
_entity_poly.pdbx_seq_one_letter_code
_entity_poly.pdbx_strand_id
1 'polypeptide(L)'
;MHVDGRNIVDQHGDKVVLHGVMDTPNPYFNGYRWGYQANDDNINSCISYFDKLFSGLTDSSQGAYCNVFRLHLDPCWTNDPSKQQIGASGEQNISQFSTERLKKYMNLLYWPLMKKAMDHGLYVVVRPPGVCPGSIQVDDDYYNYLMTVWDIVSQNPDIQKYAGQISLELANEPVTVKDANGNNVPNALHDFFQP
;
A
#
# COMPACT_ATOMS: atom_id res chain seq x y z
N MET A 1 -3.76 -15.47 8.75
CA MET A 1 -3.60 -16.07 7.40
C MET A 1 -2.13 -16.40 7.21
N HIS A 2 -1.80 -17.49 6.54
CA HIS A 2 -0.42 -17.88 6.23
C HIS A 2 -0.37 -18.59 4.88
N VAL A 3 0.83 -18.80 4.34
CA VAL A 3 1.05 -19.56 3.12
C VAL A 3 1.32 -21.02 3.48
N ASP A 4 0.56 -21.93 2.87
CA ASP A 4 0.79 -23.38 2.93
C ASP A 4 0.90 -23.95 1.51
N GLY A 5 2.14 -24.23 1.11
CA GLY A 5 2.51 -24.63 -0.24
C GLY A 5 2.07 -23.58 -1.26
N ARG A 6 1.05 -23.92 -2.06
CA ARG A 6 0.48 -23.04 -3.10
C ARG A 6 -0.79 -22.31 -2.68
N ASN A 7 -1.24 -22.48 -1.45
CA ASN A 7 -2.50 -21.92 -0.96
C ASN A 7 -2.25 -20.83 0.08
N ILE A 8 -3.18 -19.89 0.13
CA ILE A 8 -3.36 -19.02 1.27
C ILE A 8 -4.36 -19.71 2.20
N VAL A 9 -4.04 -19.77 3.49
CA VAL A 9 -4.84 -20.47 4.50
C VAL A 9 -5.18 -19.50 5.62
N ASP A 10 -6.43 -19.51 6.08
CA ASP A 10 -6.87 -18.67 7.20
C ASP A 10 -6.37 -19.20 8.56
N GLN A 11 -6.87 -18.63 9.65
CA GLN A 11 -6.50 -19.06 11.01
C GLN A 11 -7.15 -20.38 11.45
N HIS A 12 -8.15 -20.87 10.71
CA HIS A 12 -8.90 -22.08 10.99
C HIS A 12 -8.39 -23.28 10.17
N GLY A 13 -7.50 -23.04 9.19
CA GLY A 13 -6.96 -24.08 8.31
C GLY A 13 -7.68 -24.16 6.97
N ASP A 14 -8.61 -23.25 6.69
CA ASP A 14 -9.37 -23.24 5.45
C ASP A 14 -8.61 -22.51 4.34
N LYS A 15 -8.66 -23.06 3.13
CA LYS A 15 -8.08 -22.43 1.95
C LYS A 15 -8.89 -21.20 1.56
N VAL A 16 -8.20 -20.08 1.41
CA VAL A 16 -8.79 -18.80 1.03
C VAL A 16 -8.40 -18.47 -0.40
N VAL A 17 -9.39 -18.06 -1.19
CA VAL A 17 -9.15 -17.37 -2.46
C VAL A 17 -9.47 -15.91 -2.25
N LEU A 18 -8.51 -15.04 -2.54
CA LEU A 18 -8.69 -13.59 -2.41
C LEU A 18 -9.43 -13.05 -3.63
N HIS A 19 -10.62 -12.49 -3.40
CA HIS A 19 -11.45 -11.82 -4.39
C HIS A 19 -11.70 -10.39 -3.93
N GLY A 20 -11.39 -9.42 -4.77
CA GLY A 20 -11.51 -8.05 -4.32
C GLY A 20 -11.12 -7.03 -5.36
N VAL A 21 -10.95 -5.82 -4.88
CA VAL A 21 -10.64 -4.63 -5.68
C VAL A 21 -9.44 -3.91 -5.11
N MET A 22 -8.92 -2.98 -5.89
CA MET A 22 -8.00 -1.96 -5.41
C MET A 22 -8.65 -0.59 -5.51
N ASP A 23 -8.34 0.28 -4.56
CA ASP A 23 -8.57 1.72 -4.71
C ASP A 23 -7.48 2.49 -3.97
N THR A 24 -7.29 3.73 -4.38
CA THR A 24 -6.33 4.66 -3.82
C THR A 24 -7.08 5.79 -3.14
N PRO A 25 -6.72 6.20 -1.91
CA PRO A 25 -7.35 7.32 -1.23
C PRO A 25 -6.90 8.64 -1.85
N ASN A 26 -7.13 8.84 -3.14
CA ASN A 26 -6.72 10.01 -3.89
C ASN A 26 -7.97 10.76 -4.39
N PRO A 27 -8.07 12.09 -4.15
CA PRO A 27 -9.24 12.87 -4.56
C PRO A 27 -9.58 12.70 -6.04
N TYR A 28 -8.57 12.70 -6.92
CA TYR A 28 -8.76 12.61 -8.36
C TYR A 28 -9.36 11.26 -8.77
N PHE A 29 -8.75 10.17 -8.33
CA PHE A 29 -9.21 8.82 -8.68
C PHE A 29 -10.58 8.49 -8.06
N ASN A 30 -10.92 9.10 -6.93
CA ASN A 30 -12.23 8.93 -6.30
C ASN A 30 -13.28 9.94 -6.80
N GLY A 31 -13.00 10.70 -7.87
CA GLY A 31 -13.93 11.65 -8.46
C GLY A 31 -14.31 12.80 -7.52
N TYR A 32 -13.37 13.21 -6.66
CA TYR A 32 -13.48 14.30 -5.69
C TYR A 32 -14.61 14.16 -4.67
N ARG A 33 -15.09 12.93 -4.43
CA ARG A 33 -16.27 12.65 -3.59
C ARG A 33 -16.09 12.99 -2.10
N TRP A 34 -14.85 13.18 -1.66
CA TRP A 34 -14.54 13.47 -0.25
C TRP A 34 -13.67 14.74 -0.07
N GLY A 35 -13.47 15.51 -1.14
CA GLY A 35 -12.65 16.72 -1.13
C GLY A 35 -11.82 16.87 -2.41
N TYR A 36 -11.13 18.00 -2.54
CA TYR A 36 -10.26 18.28 -3.70
C TYR A 36 -8.77 18.05 -3.43
N GLN A 37 -8.38 17.83 -2.17
CA GLN A 37 -6.99 17.79 -1.75
C GLN A 37 -6.75 16.68 -0.72
N ALA A 38 -5.59 16.05 -0.80
CA ALA A 38 -5.08 15.11 0.21
C ALA A 38 -4.41 15.90 1.35
N ASN A 39 -5.22 16.41 2.29
CA ASN A 39 -4.78 17.22 3.42
C ASN A 39 -5.59 16.90 4.69
N ASP A 40 -5.24 17.55 5.80
CA ASP A 40 -5.82 17.25 7.12
C ASP A 40 -7.34 17.46 7.18
N ASP A 41 -7.85 18.46 6.46
CA ASP A 41 -9.28 18.80 6.46
C ASP A 41 -10.13 17.68 5.85
N ASN A 42 -9.55 16.87 4.96
CA ASN A 42 -10.28 15.86 4.19
C ASN A 42 -10.09 14.43 4.72
N ILE A 43 -9.30 14.21 5.77
CA ILE A 43 -9.06 12.87 6.35
C ILE A 43 -10.37 12.16 6.71
N ASN A 44 -11.24 12.81 7.49
CA ASN A 44 -12.47 12.19 7.98
C ASN A 44 -13.47 11.90 6.84
N SER A 45 -13.53 12.80 5.86
CA SER A 45 -14.34 12.64 4.65
C SER A 45 -13.84 11.44 3.82
N CYS A 46 -12.52 11.31 3.66
CA CYS A 46 -11.90 10.18 2.97
C CYS A 46 -12.21 8.86 3.68
N ILE A 47 -11.99 8.78 4.99
CA ILE A 47 -12.31 7.58 5.79
C ILE A 47 -13.78 7.22 5.66
N SER A 48 -14.68 8.20 5.78
CA SER A 48 -16.13 7.99 5.68
C SER A 48 -16.56 7.52 4.29
N TYR A 49 -15.86 7.97 3.25
CA TYR A 49 -16.11 7.52 1.88
C TYR A 49 -15.71 6.06 1.69
N PHE A 50 -14.50 5.68 2.13
CA PHE A 50 -14.03 4.30 2.04
C PHE A 50 -14.84 3.34 2.91
N ASP A 51 -15.29 3.76 4.09
CA ASP A 51 -16.17 2.94 4.95
C ASP A 51 -17.47 2.54 4.21
N LYS A 52 -18.03 3.46 3.42
CA LYS A 52 -19.18 3.17 2.54
C LYS A 52 -18.83 2.25 1.40
N LEU A 53 -17.63 2.41 0.80
CA LEU A 53 -17.16 1.49 -0.25
C LEU A 53 -17.02 0.08 0.29
N PHE A 54 -16.38 -0.10 1.46
CA PHE A 54 -16.24 -1.41 2.10
C PHE A 54 -17.59 -2.05 2.38
N SER A 55 -18.56 -1.28 2.89
CA SER A 55 -19.94 -1.76 3.06
C SER A 55 -20.53 -2.31 1.77
N GLY A 56 -20.31 -1.65 0.63
CA GLY A 56 -20.82 -2.11 -0.67
C GLY A 56 -20.05 -3.30 -1.25
N LEU A 57 -18.74 -3.36 -1.04
CA LEU A 57 -17.87 -4.45 -1.51
C LEU A 57 -18.17 -5.79 -0.81
N THR A 58 -18.66 -5.73 0.43
CA THR A 58 -18.98 -6.89 1.26
C THR A 58 -20.48 -7.19 1.34
N ASP A 59 -21.32 -6.40 0.66
CA ASP A 59 -22.76 -6.62 0.63
C ASP A 59 -23.16 -7.77 -0.31
N SER A 60 -23.18 -8.98 0.26
CA SER A 60 -23.63 -10.18 -0.42
C SER A 60 -25.09 -10.12 -0.89
N SER A 61 -25.94 -9.26 -0.31
CA SER A 61 -27.32 -9.09 -0.78
C SER A 61 -27.39 -8.36 -2.14
N GLN A 62 -26.36 -7.59 -2.47
CA GLN A 62 -26.17 -6.94 -3.77
C GLN A 62 -25.27 -7.76 -4.73
N GLY A 63 -24.90 -8.99 -4.33
CA GLY A 63 -24.09 -9.89 -5.14
C GLY A 63 -22.58 -9.62 -5.09
N ALA A 64 -22.12 -8.78 -4.15
CA ALA A 64 -20.70 -8.55 -3.91
C ALA A 64 -20.16 -9.50 -2.84
N TYR A 65 -19.02 -10.13 -3.10
CA TYR A 65 -18.39 -11.11 -2.21
C TYR A 65 -16.90 -10.83 -2.03
N CYS A 66 -16.51 -9.56 -2.02
CA CYS A 66 -15.11 -9.21 -1.85
C CYS A 66 -14.66 -9.60 -0.44
N ASN A 67 -13.47 -10.20 -0.33
CA ASN A 67 -12.82 -10.54 0.92
C ASN A 67 -11.42 -9.93 1.04
N VAL A 68 -10.96 -9.18 0.03
CA VAL A 68 -9.70 -8.43 0.09
C VAL A 68 -9.87 -7.02 -0.47
N PHE A 69 -9.13 -6.08 0.09
CA PHE A 69 -8.97 -4.75 -0.46
C PHE A 69 -7.48 -4.41 -0.58
N ARG A 70 -7.04 -4.06 -1.79
CA ARG A 70 -5.66 -3.63 -2.04
C ARG A 70 -5.58 -2.11 -1.90
N LEU A 71 -4.90 -1.65 -0.85
CA LEU A 71 -4.81 -0.25 -0.44
C LEU A 71 -3.48 0.37 -0.91
N HIS A 72 -3.57 1.47 -1.65
CA HIS A 72 -2.42 2.28 -2.06
C HIS A 72 -2.05 3.33 -1.02
N LEU A 73 -0.79 3.36 -0.59
CA LEU A 73 -0.24 4.46 0.20
C LEU A 73 0.08 5.69 -0.68
N ASP A 74 -0.89 6.21 -1.43
CA ASP A 74 -0.71 7.18 -2.51
C ASP A 74 0.23 8.38 -2.18
N PRO A 75 1.13 8.76 -3.11
CA PRO A 75 2.02 9.91 -2.95
C PRO A 75 1.33 11.24 -2.64
N CYS A 76 0.05 11.43 -2.97
CA CYS A 76 -0.68 12.65 -2.62
C CYS A 76 -0.73 12.90 -1.10
N TRP A 77 -0.63 11.86 -0.27
CA TRP A 77 -0.52 11.98 1.18
C TRP A 77 0.93 12.03 1.66
N THR A 78 1.82 11.24 1.06
CA THR A 78 3.18 11.03 1.58
C THR A 78 4.22 12.00 1.04
N ASN A 79 3.94 12.69 -0.06
CA ASN A 79 4.82 13.72 -0.60
C ASN A 79 4.62 15.04 0.14
N ASP A 80 5.73 15.73 0.41
CA ASP A 80 5.75 17.07 0.97
C ASP A 80 5.58 18.10 -0.16
N PRO A 81 4.46 18.83 -0.20
CA PRO A 81 4.21 19.82 -1.26
C PRO A 81 5.16 21.02 -1.20
N SER A 82 5.90 21.22 -0.10
CA SER A 82 6.92 22.26 0.01
C SER A 82 8.27 21.85 -0.60
N LYS A 83 8.51 20.55 -0.81
CA LYS A 83 9.72 20.07 -1.48
C LYS A 83 9.62 20.31 -2.98
N GLN A 84 10.71 20.78 -3.57
CA GLN A 84 10.81 20.89 -5.02
C GLN A 84 10.81 19.49 -5.65
N GLN A 85 9.98 19.27 -6.66
CA GLN A 85 10.07 18.08 -7.49
C GLN A 85 11.35 18.13 -8.33
N ILE A 86 12.18 17.10 -8.24
CA ILE A 86 13.42 16.97 -9.01
C ILE A 86 13.23 15.86 -10.05
N GLY A 87 13.63 16.11 -11.30
CA GLY A 87 13.50 15.14 -12.39
C GLY A 87 12.09 15.09 -13.01
N ALA A 88 11.83 14.02 -13.76
CA ALA A 88 10.57 13.84 -14.48
C ALA A 88 9.39 13.62 -13.53
N SER A 89 8.22 14.13 -13.88
CA SER A 89 6.98 13.82 -13.17
C SER A 89 6.60 12.34 -13.35
N GLY A 90 5.82 11.81 -12.40
CA GLY A 90 5.31 10.44 -12.44
C GLY A 90 5.26 9.81 -11.05
N GLU A 91 4.51 8.72 -10.91
CA GLU A 91 4.35 8.00 -9.64
C GLU A 91 5.64 7.32 -9.16
N GLN A 92 6.61 7.12 -10.05
CA GLN A 92 7.95 6.64 -9.70
C GLN A 92 8.86 7.72 -9.11
N ASN A 93 8.47 8.99 -9.16
CA ASN A 93 9.27 10.08 -8.63
C ASN A 93 9.16 10.15 -7.10
N ILE A 94 10.28 9.89 -6.42
CA ILE A 94 10.38 9.86 -4.96
C ILE A 94 10.98 11.14 -4.36
N SER A 95 11.32 12.16 -5.18
CA SER A 95 12.05 13.36 -4.72
C SER A 95 11.31 14.18 -3.67
N GLN A 96 9.98 14.09 -3.65
CA GLN A 96 9.13 14.81 -2.70
C GLN A 96 8.70 13.95 -1.50
N PHE A 97 9.09 12.68 -1.43
CA PHE A 97 8.69 11.81 -0.32
C PHE A 97 9.10 12.41 1.04
N SER A 98 8.20 12.30 2.03
CA SER A 98 8.45 12.69 3.42
C SER A 98 8.11 11.56 4.38
N THR A 99 9.11 11.18 5.18
CA THR A 99 8.93 10.18 6.24
C THR A 99 8.00 10.70 7.33
N GLU A 100 8.02 12.01 7.60
CA GLU A 100 7.16 12.69 8.56
C GLU A 100 5.69 12.60 8.14
N ARG A 101 5.42 12.85 6.85
CA ARG A 101 4.08 12.72 6.29
C ARG A 101 3.61 11.26 6.25
N LEU A 102 4.47 10.33 5.86
CA LEU A 102 4.15 8.90 5.95
C LEU A 102 3.75 8.52 7.38
N LYS A 103 4.58 8.82 8.38
CA LYS A 103 4.27 8.53 9.80
C LYS A 103 2.96 9.17 10.25
N LYS A 104 2.73 10.44 9.88
CA LYS A 104 1.49 11.16 10.20
C LYS A 104 0.26 10.47 9.61
N TYR A 105 0.23 10.25 8.30
CA TYR A 105 -0.95 9.69 7.63
C TYR A 105 -1.10 8.19 7.81
N MET A 106 -0.03 7.46 8.17
CA MET A 106 -0.16 6.09 8.67
C MET A 106 -1.08 6.03 9.88
N ASN A 107 -0.92 6.96 10.83
CA ASN A 107 -1.75 6.99 12.04
C ASN A 107 -3.13 7.61 11.81
N LEU A 108 -3.21 8.70 11.04
CA LEU A 108 -4.45 9.47 10.90
C LEU A 108 -5.37 8.99 9.78
N LEU A 109 -4.85 8.30 8.77
CA LEU A 109 -5.60 7.90 7.57
C LEU A 109 -5.50 6.41 7.30
N TYR A 110 -4.30 5.90 7.01
CA TYR A 110 -4.13 4.56 6.47
C TYR A 110 -4.50 3.49 7.49
N TRP A 111 -4.06 3.60 8.74
CA TRP A 111 -4.48 2.67 9.79
C TRP A 111 -6.00 2.67 9.98
N PRO A 112 -6.69 3.82 10.15
CA PRO A 112 -8.15 3.86 10.16
C PRO A 112 -8.81 3.20 8.95
N LEU A 113 -8.30 3.41 7.73
CA LEU A 113 -8.81 2.75 6.52
C LEU A 113 -8.66 1.23 6.58
N MET A 114 -7.48 0.74 6.96
CA MET A 114 -7.23 -0.70 7.12
C MET A 114 -8.13 -1.30 8.19
N LYS A 115 -8.26 -0.63 9.33
CA LYS A 115 -9.14 -1.06 10.41
C LYS A 115 -10.59 -1.14 9.94
N LYS A 116 -11.08 -0.14 9.21
CA LYS A 116 -12.44 -0.16 8.66
C LYS A 116 -12.64 -1.32 7.68
N ALA A 117 -11.70 -1.53 6.76
CA ALA A 117 -11.77 -2.68 5.84
C ALA A 117 -11.86 -4.01 6.62
N MET A 118 -11.02 -4.18 7.65
CA MET A 118 -11.03 -5.36 8.52
C MET A 118 -12.33 -5.50 9.33
N ASP A 119 -12.90 -4.40 9.83
CA ASP A 119 -14.19 -4.39 10.53
C ASP A 119 -15.34 -4.86 9.60
N HIS A 120 -15.19 -4.71 8.27
CA HIS A 120 -16.09 -5.25 7.24
C HIS A 120 -15.75 -6.68 6.79
N GLY A 121 -14.75 -7.33 7.40
CA GLY A 121 -14.36 -8.70 7.09
C GLY A 121 -13.39 -8.82 5.90
N LEU A 122 -12.77 -7.72 5.46
CA LEU A 122 -11.78 -7.74 4.39
C LEU A 122 -10.37 -8.02 4.95
N TYR A 123 -9.58 -8.80 4.20
CA TYR A 123 -8.13 -8.75 4.23
C TYR A 123 -7.63 -7.46 3.57
N VAL A 124 -6.46 -6.98 3.97
CA VAL A 124 -5.85 -5.80 3.35
C VAL A 124 -4.48 -6.14 2.78
N VAL A 125 -4.25 -5.77 1.52
CA VAL A 125 -2.91 -5.79 0.90
C VAL A 125 -2.46 -4.35 0.72
N VAL A 126 -1.43 -3.94 1.44
CA VAL A 126 -0.90 -2.57 1.41
C VAL A 126 0.25 -2.52 0.40
N ARG A 127 0.12 -1.67 -0.62
CA ARG A 127 1.19 -1.41 -1.60
C ARG A 127 1.91 -0.09 -1.29
N PRO A 128 3.17 0.10 -1.72
CA PRO A 128 3.94 1.29 -1.36
C PRO A 128 3.39 2.54 -2.07
N PRO A 129 3.82 3.74 -1.64
CA PRO A 129 3.56 4.94 -2.42
C PRO A 129 4.24 4.84 -3.79
N GLY A 130 3.53 5.25 -4.83
CA GLY A 130 4.06 5.27 -6.20
C GLY A 130 4.12 3.92 -6.91
N VAL A 131 4.87 3.90 -8.01
CA VAL A 131 5.11 2.75 -8.92
C VAL A 131 6.62 2.60 -9.15
N CYS A 132 7.11 1.39 -9.35
CA CYS A 132 8.53 1.19 -9.65
C CYS A 132 8.93 1.89 -10.96
N PRO A 133 10.14 2.49 -11.02
CA PRO A 133 10.75 2.83 -12.30
C PRO A 133 11.02 1.55 -13.12
N GLY A 134 11.27 1.69 -14.42
CA GLY A 134 11.51 0.55 -15.32
C GLY A 134 12.71 -0.33 -14.93
N SER A 135 13.61 0.17 -14.08
CA SER A 135 14.66 -0.61 -13.44
C SER A 135 14.87 -0.12 -12.00
N ILE A 136 15.01 -1.06 -11.08
CA ILE A 136 15.45 -0.86 -9.70
C ILE A 136 16.69 -1.72 -9.45
N GLN A 137 17.53 -1.30 -8.52
CA GLN A 137 18.80 -1.94 -8.18
C GLN A 137 19.00 -1.97 -6.67
N VAL A 138 19.56 -3.06 -6.15
CA VAL A 138 19.98 -3.12 -4.74
C VAL A 138 20.89 -1.91 -4.43
N ASP A 139 20.64 -1.28 -3.29
CA ASP A 139 21.32 -0.07 -2.80
C ASP A 139 21.11 1.23 -3.61
N ASP A 140 20.25 1.24 -4.63
CA ASP A 140 19.89 2.49 -5.32
C ASP A 140 18.92 3.38 -4.52
N ASP A 141 18.64 4.58 -5.03
CA ASP A 141 17.74 5.53 -4.37
C ASP A 141 16.32 4.97 -4.16
N TYR A 142 15.82 4.15 -5.09
CA TYR A 142 14.48 3.57 -5.01
C TYR A 142 14.42 2.40 -4.03
N TYR A 143 15.47 1.59 -3.96
CA TYR A 143 15.68 0.57 -2.94
C TYR A 143 15.69 1.19 -1.54
N ASN A 144 16.53 2.19 -1.32
CA ASN A 144 16.63 2.89 -0.03
C ASN A 144 15.29 3.54 0.37
N TYR A 145 14.57 4.06 -0.62
CA TYR A 145 13.22 4.56 -0.45
C TYR A 145 12.23 3.48 0.02
N LEU A 146 12.15 2.33 -0.67
CA LEU A 146 11.27 1.22 -0.28
C LEU A 146 11.63 0.66 1.10
N MET A 147 12.92 0.50 1.39
CA MET A 147 13.39 0.07 2.71
C MET A 147 12.93 1.05 3.80
N THR A 148 13.05 2.36 3.55
CA THR A 148 12.55 3.38 4.48
C THR A 148 11.04 3.31 4.69
N VAL A 149 10.26 3.14 3.61
CA VAL A 149 8.80 2.98 3.70
C VAL A 149 8.44 1.76 4.54
N TRP A 150 9.02 0.61 4.23
CA TRP A 150 8.66 -0.64 4.89
C TRP A 150 9.20 -0.76 6.30
N ASP A 151 10.35 -0.15 6.62
CA ASP A 151 10.82 -0.01 8.00
C ASP A 151 9.78 0.74 8.85
N ILE A 152 9.26 1.86 8.34
CA ILE A 152 8.23 2.65 9.04
C ILE A 152 6.92 1.88 9.18
N VAL A 153 6.43 1.25 8.10
CA VAL A 153 5.12 0.56 8.12
C VAL A 153 5.17 -0.72 8.96
N SER A 154 6.24 -1.52 8.85
CA SER A 154 6.36 -2.80 9.54
C SER A 154 6.64 -2.67 11.04
N GLN A 155 7.20 -1.54 11.49
CA GLN A 155 7.38 -1.24 12.91
C GLN A 155 6.10 -0.69 13.58
N ASN A 156 5.05 -0.38 12.81
CA ASN A 156 3.81 0.10 13.40
C ASN A 156 3.12 -1.03 14.21
N PRO A 157 2.83 -0.83 15.51
CA PRO A 157 2.34 -1.90 16.39
C PRO A 157 0.96 -2.42 15.97
N ASP A 158 0.11 -1.57 15.38
CA ASP A 158 -1.18 -2.00 14.85
C ASP A 158 -0.99 -2.89 13.63
N ILE A 159 -0.04 -2.57 12.73
CA ILE A 159 0.26 -3.43 11.57
C ILE A 159 0.79 -4.80 12.02
N GLN A 160 1.70 -4.83 13.00
CA GLN A 160 2.24 -6.08 13.55
C GLN A 160 1.15 -6.93 14.22
N LYS A 161 0.25 -6.29 14.98
CA LYS A 161 -0.84 -6.97 15.67
C LYS A 161 -1.78 -7.71 14.71
N TYR A 162 -2.00 -7.17 13.52
CA TYR A 162 -2.88 -7.75 12.50
C TYR A 162 -2.12 -8.44 11.37
N ALA A 163 -0.91 -8.93 11.64
CA ALA A 163 -0.11 -9.71 10.69
C ALA A 163 -0.92 -10.89 10.13
N GLY A 164 -0.95 -11.00 8.80
CA GLY A 164 -1.74 -12.00 8.08
C GLY A 164 -3.21 -11.61 7.87
N GLN A 165 -3.74 -10.60 8.54
CA GLN A 165 -4.96 -9.91 8.07
C GLN A 165 -4.58 -8.72 7.18
N ILE A 166 -3.49 -8.05 7.55
CA ILE A 166 -2.77 -7.06 6.75
C ILE A 166 -1.52 -7.73 6.17
N SER A 167 -1.37 -7.61 4.85
CA SER A 167 -0.21 -8.08 4.09
C SER A 167 0.48 -6.89 3.42
N LEU A 168 1.80 -6.96 3.28
CA LEU A 168 2.61 -5.91 2.64
C LEU A 168 3.01 -6.38 1.24
N GLU A 169 2.63 -5.63 0.22
CA GLU A 169 3.13 -5.77 -1.15
C GLU A 169 4.39 -4.91 -1.28
N LEU A 170 5.56 -5.51 -1.41
CA LEU A 170 6.83 -4.80 -1.26
C LEU A 170 7.14 -3.79 -2.38
N ALA A 171 6.59 -4.00 -3.58
CA ALA A 171 6.80 -3.14 -4.75
C ALA A 171 5.67 -3.31 -5.75
N ASN A 172 5.25 -2.22 -6.39
CA ASN A 172 4.30 -2.26 -7.49
C ASN A 172 5.02 -2.24 -8.84
N GLU A 173 4.78 -3.27 -9.65
CA GLU A 173 5.26 -3.41 -11.03
C GLU A 173 6.79 -3.25 -11.22
N PRO A 174 7.64 -3.95 -10.43
CA PRO A 174 9.06 -4.02 -10.75
C PRO A 174 9.26 -4.73 -12.09
N VAL A 175 9.84 -4.03 -13.08
CA VAL A 175 10.10 -4.58 -14.43
C VAL A 175 11.48 -5.21 -14.50
N THR A 176 12.53 -4.46 -14.14
CA THR A 176 13.91 -4.93 -14.09
C THR A 176 14.45 -4.77 -12.68
N VAL A 177 14.93 -5.85 -12.07
CA VAL A 177 15.58 -5.83 -10.75
C VAL A 177 17.03 -6.26 -10.92
N LYS A 178 17.96 -5.45 -10.41
CA LYS A 178 19.41 -5.66 -10.54
C LYS A 178 20.05 -5.88 -9.17
N ASP A 179 21.11 -6.67 -9.14
CA ASP A 179 21.97 -6.81 -7.96
C ASP A 179 22.74 -5.51 -7.65
N ALA A 180 23.48 -5.48 -6.55
CA ALA A 180 24.25 -4.29 -6.14
C ALA A 180 25.33 -3.88 -7.17
N ASN A 181 25.72 -4.79 -8.07
CA ASN A 181 26.66 -4.52 -9.15
C ASN A 181 25.98 -4.06 -10.46
N GLY A 182 24.66 -3.91 -10.46
CA GLY A 182 23.88 -3.48 -11.63
C GLY A 182 23.55 -4.60 -12.63
N ASN A 183 23.76 -5.86 -12.27
CA ASN A 183 23.52 -7.02 -13.13
C ASN A 183 22.11 -7.60 -12.92
N ASN A 184 21.49 -8.07 -14.01
CA ASN A 184 20.26 -8.85 -13.96
C ASN A 184 20.61 -10.34 -13.74
N VAL A 185 20.66 -10.75 -12.48
CA VAL A 185 21.01 -12.12 -12.07
C VAL A 185 19.82 -12.79 -11.36
N PRO A 186 19.71 -14.14 -11.37
CA PRO A 186 18.58 -14.84 -10.76
C PRO A 186 18.27 -14.47 -9.30
N ASN A 187 19.32 -14.13 -8.54
CA ASN A 187 19.18 -13.78 -7.12
C ASN A 187 18.81 -12.32 -6.88
N ALA A 188 18.80 -11.45 -7.90
CA ALA A 188 18.57 -10.01 -7.72
C ALA A 188 17.22 -9.70 -7.05
N LEU A 189 16.17 -10.47 -7.35
CA LEU A 189 14.86 -10.33 -6.69
C LEU A 189 14.91 -10.73 -5.21
N HIS A 190 15.61 -11.82 -4.89
CA HIS A 190 15.80 -12.24 -3.51
C HIS A 190 16.59 -11.17 -2.74
N ASP A 191 17.75 -10.78 -3.26
CA ASP A 191 18.65 -9.85 -2.59
C ASP A 191 18.04 -8.45 -2.42
N PHE A 192 17.15 -8.04 -3.33
CA PHE A 192 16.44 -6.76 -3.21
C PHE A 192 15.33 -6.77 -2.16
N PHE A 193 14.54 -7.84 -2.06
CA PHE A 193 13.37 -7.90 -1.18
C PHE A 193 13.61 -8.63 0.14
N GLN A 194 14.75 -9.32 0.26
CA GLN A 194 15.19 -10.08 1.44
C GLN A 194 16.68 -9.79 1.73
N PRO A 195 17.06 -8.51 1.96
CA PRO A 195 18.44 -8.12 2.22
C PRO A 195 18.98 -8.58 3.58
#